data_AF-A0A9R1NHD0-F1
#
_entry.id   AF-A0A9R1NHD0-F1
#
_cell.length_a   1.000
_cell.length_b   1.000
_cell.length_c   1.000
_cell.angle_alpha   90.00
_cell.angle_beta   90.00
_cell.angle_gamma   90.00
#
_symmetry.space_group_name_H-M   'P 1'
#
loop_
_entity.id
_entity.type
_entity.pdbx_description
1 polymer ?
#
loop_
_entity_poly.entity_id
_entity_poly.type
_entity_poly.pdbx_seq_one_letter_code
_entity_poly.pdbx_strand_id
1 'polypeptide(L)'
;MATIVNTTEEEPMLAVVRSTAELAWADAGAEVADPEVARLCAEAQQHVLAGRWLDMATLMLANADLLLLAPRLSDKDLECSLTVICNLVTEAGSEDEALEIARLICAKLTHQPGEKPTLRIKVLFSLYNLLPSLSGKALVYRKALELAAAGKAADCVVPTFKNIDAFVAYWGIGKPEQRDLFLAVTRILKDQKGMTKEYFKFLNKYLATFDGSADDADAIGAAKEEAAAAIIEFVKSSDLYQCDLLDMPAVAQLEKDEKYQPVYELLKIFLTLRLDSYLAFQTANSTLLQGYGMYW
;
A
#
# COMPACT_ATOMS: atom_id res chain seq x y z
N MET A 1 30.20 -43.49 -18.60
CA MET A 1 30.02 -42.86 -17.28
C MET A 1 30.46 -41.41 -17.40
N ALA A 2 29.52 -40.51 -17.64
CA ALA A 2 29.79 -39.09 -17.64
C ALA A 2 29.74 -38.61 -16.19
N THR A 3 30.89 -38.22 -15.65
CA THR A 3 30.99 -37.56 -14.36
C THR A 3 30.27 -36.22 -14.48
N ILE A 4 29.07 -36.14 -13.92
CA ILE A 4 28.36 -34.87 -13.74
C ILE A 4 29.20 -34.10 -12.73
N VAL A 5 29.88 -33.06 -13.21
CA VAL A 5 30.49 -32.05 -12.34
C VAL A 5 29.31 -31.34 -11.69
N ASN A 6 28.99 -31.72 -10.45
CA ASN A 6 28.19 -30.86 -9.57
C ASN A 6 29.03 -29.61 -9.35
N THR A 7 28.79 -28.58 -10.14
CA THR A 7 29.07 -27.22 -9.71
C THR A 7 28.24 -27.02 -8.46
N THR A 8 28.85 -27.17 -7.29
CA THR A 8 28.31 -26.69 -6.02
C THR A 8 28.31 -25.16 -6.08
N GLU A 9 27.50 -24.60 -6.98
CA GLU A 9 27.00 -23.26 -6.82
C GLU A 9 26.11 -23.33 -5.59
N GLU A 10 26.56 -22.65 -4.54
CA GLU A 10 25.77 -22.51 -3.34
C GLU A 10 24.40 -21.95 -3.73
N GLU A 11 23.33 -22.63 -3.30
CA GLU A 11 21.99 -22.16 -3.61
C GLU A 11 21.82 -20.71 -3.14
N PRO A 12 21.29 -19.80 -3.99
CA PRO A 12 21.21 -18.38 -3.67
C PRO A 12 20.54 -18.09 -2.32
N MET A 13 19.56 -18.91 -1.92
CA MET A 13 18.88 -18.81 -0.64
C MET A 13 19.81 -19.08 0.55
N LEU A 14 20.68 -20.10 0.45
CA LEU A 14 21.66 -20.43 1.48
C LEU A 14 22.74 -19.34 1.60
N ALA A 15 23.16 -18.78 0.46
CA ALA A 15 24.10 -17.66 0.45
C ALA A 15 23.54 -16.44 1.19
N VAL A 16 22.27 -16.09 0.95
CA VAL A 16 21.61 -14.98 1.67
C VAL A 16 21.48 -15.29 3.17
N VAL A 17 21.11 -16.52 3.56
CA VAL A 17 21.09 -16.92 4.98
C VAL A 17 22.48 -16.76 5.61
N ARG A 18 23.54 -17.25 4.97
CA ARG A 18 24.90 -17.10 5.48
C ARG A 18 25.27 -15.63 5.65
N SER A 19 25.07 -14.81 4.62
CA SER A 19 25.40 -13.37 4.68
C SER A 19 24.62 -12.65 5.78
N THR A 20 23.33 -12.95 5.96
CA THR A 20 22.53 -12.36 7.05
C THR A 20 23.01 -12.82 8.43
N ALA A 21 23.39 -14.08 8.58
CA ALA A 21 23.89 -14.62 9.84
C ALA A 21 25.26 -14.02 10.20
N GLU A 22 26.18 -13.92 9.25
CA GLU A 22 27.48 -13.27 9.44
C GLU A 22 27.32 -11.81 9.88
N LEU A 23 26.35 -11.10 9.30
CA LEU A 23 26.01 -9.73 9.72
C LEU A 23 25.43 -9.67 11.14
N ALA A 24 24.56 -10.63 11.50
CA ALA A 24 23.95 -10.68 12.82
C ALA A 24 24.96 -10.97 13.95
N TRP A 25 25.99 -11.75 13.66
CA TRP A 25 27.01 -12.16 14.62
C TRP A 25 28.36 -11.45 14.43
N ALA A 26 28.41 -10.40 13.60
CA ALA A 26 29.65 -9.68 13.28
C ALA A 26 30.39 -9.15 14.52
N ASP A 27 29.65 -8.81 15.58
CA ASP A 27 30.20 -8.25 16.82
C ASP A 27 30.51 -9.31 17.89
N ALA A 28 30.17 -10.60 17.65
CA ALA A 28 30.22 -11.65 18.68
C ALA A 28 31.59 -12.36 18.81
N GLY A 29 32.57 -12.02 17.99
CA GLY A 29 33.86 -12.72 17.93
C GLY A 29 33.75 -14.10 17.26
N ALA A 30 34.83 -14.54 16.60
CA ALA A 30 34.80 -15.72 15.73
C ALA A 30 34.38 -17.01 16.44
N GLU A 31 34.76 -17.19 17.71
CA GLU A 31 34.42 -18.40 18.49
C GLU A 31 32.92 -18.58 18.75
N VAL A 32 32.13 -17.50 18.73
CA VAL A 32 30.67 -17.53 18.92
C VAL A 32 29.94 -17.39 17.60
N ALA A 33 30.47 -16.60 16.67
CA ALA A 33 29.86 -16.37 15.37
C ALA A 33 29.87 -17.62 14.48
N ASP A 34 31.01 -18.32 14.37
CA ASP A 34 31.17 -19.43 13.43
C ASP A 34 30.19 -20.60 13.72
N PRO A 35 30.00 -21.04 15.00
CA PRO A 35 29.02 -22.08 15.31
C PRO A 35 27.57 -21.68 15.03
N GLU A 36 27.19 -20.43 15.30
CA GLU A 36 25.81 -19.96 15.08
C GLU A 36 25.50 -19.77 13.59
N VAL A 37 26.45 -19.23 12.81
CA VAL A 37 26.33 -19.14 11.35
C VAL A 37 26.19 -20.54 10.75
N ALA A 38 27.01 -21.50 11.19
CA ALA A 38 26.93 -22.88 10.72
C ALA A 38 25.57 -23.53 11.09
N ARG A 39 25.06 -23.28 12.31
CA ARG A 39 23.76 -23.77 12.77
C ARG A 39 22.62 -23.25 11.88
N LEU A 40 22.58 -21.94 11.61
CA LEU A 40 21.55 -21.33 10.76
C LEU A 40 21.64 -21.82 9.31
N CYS A 41 22.84 -22.01 8.77
CA CYS A 41 23.02 -22.59 7.44
C CYS A 41 22.53 -24.04 7.36
N ALA A 42 22.79 -24.85 8.38
CA ALA A 42 22.32 -26.24 8.45
C ALA A 42 20.78 -26.32 8.56
N GLU A 43 20.18 -25.44 9.36
CA GLU A 43 18.72 -25.31 9.47
C GLU A 43 18.09 -24.91 8.12
N ALA A 44 18.66 -23.91 7.45
CA ALA A 44 18.24 -23.51 6.11
C ALA A 44 18.31 -24.65 5.09
N GLN A 45 19.42 -25.39 5.07
CA GLN A 45 19.59 -26.55 4.19
C GLN A 45 18.54 -27.63 4.48
N GLN A 46 18.19 -27.85 5.74
CA GLN A 46 17.14 -28.78 6.12
C GLN A 46 15.77 -28.33 5.61
N HIS A 47 15.44 -27.03 5.68
CA HIS A 47 14.17 -26.52 5.14
C HIS A 47 14.07 -26.69 3.63
N VAL A 48 15.15 -26.42 2.89
CA VAL A 48 15.21 -26.67 1.44
C VAL A 48 14.99 -28.16 1.12
N LEU A 49 15.75 -29.05 1.76
CA LEU A 49 15.64 -30.50 1.50
C LEU A 49 14.26 -31.07 1.86
N ALA A 50 13.59 -30.48 2.84
CA ALA A 50 12.25 -30.86 3.27
C ALA A 50 11.13 -30.15 2.48
N GLY A 51 11.45 -29.22 1.57
CA GLY A 51 10.46 -28.42 0.84
C GLY A 51 9.61 -27.51 1.74
N ARG A 52 10.15 -27.08 2.89
CA ARG A 52 9.44 -26.23 3.86
C ARG A 52 9.73 -24.74 3.59
N TRP A 53 9.13 -24.22 2.52
CA TRP A 53 9.45 -22.89 2.01
C TRP A 53 8.98 -21.75 2.90
N LEU A 54 7.86 -21.92 3.61
CA LEU A 54 7.38 -20.94 4.59
C LEU A 54 8.35 -20.78 5.77
N ASP A 55 8.88 -21.89 6.29
CA ASP A 55 9.89 -21.86 7.36
C ASP A 55 11.19 -21.22 6.86
N MET A 56 11.60 -21.54 5.63
CA MET A 56 12.79 -20.94 5.00
C MET A 56 12.62 -19.42 4.85
N ALA A 57 11.46 -18.96 4.38
CA ALA A 57 11.15 -17.53 4.30
C ALA A 57 11.19 -16.86 5.68
N THR A 58 10.67 -17.52 6.71
CA THR A 58 10.72 -17.03 8.10
C THR A 58 12.14 -16.89 8.60
N LEU A 59 12.99 -17.90 8.34
CA LEU A 59 14.40 -17.89 8.72
C LEU A 59 15.16 -16.74 8.03
N MET A 60 15.00 -16.58 6.72
CA MET A 60 15.65 -15.50 5.96
C MET A 60 15.19 -14.11 6.39
N LEU A 61 13.92 -13.98 6.78
CA LEU A 61 13.31 -12.71 7.17
C LEU A 61 13.53 -12.34 8.64
N ALA A 62 13.97 -13.29 9.49
CA ALA A 62 14.23 -13.05 10.91
C ALA A 62 15.23 -11.89 11.12
N ASN A 63 16.26 -11.85 10.27
CA ASN A 63 17.35 -10.86 10.32
C ASN A 63 17.31 -9.85 9.16
N ALA A 64 16.20 -9.75 8.42
CA ALA A 64 16.10 -8.85 7.27
C ALA A 64 16.22 -7.36 7.67
N ASP A 65 15.83 -6.98 8.89
CA ASP A 65 16.01 -5.62 9.38
C ASP A 65 17.51 -5.24 9.46
N LEU A 66 18.39 -6.20 9.73
CA LEU A 66 19.85 -5.98 9.72
C LEU A 66 20.37 -5.70 8.31
N LEU A 67 19.81 -6.34 7.28
CA LEU A 67 20.15 -6.05 5.87
C LEU A 67 19.77 -4.62 5.50
N LEU A 68 18.63 -4.14 5.98
CA LEU A 68 18.14 -2.79 5.70
C LEU A 68 19.02 -1.72 6.37
N LEU A 69 19.48 -2.00 7.59
CA LEU A 69 20.25 -1.07 8.42
C LEU A 69 21.77 -1.19 8.23
N ALA A 70 22.28 -2.25 7.61
CA ALA A 70 23.70 -2.50 7.44
C ALA A 70 24.36 -1.41 6.56
N PRO A 71 25.25 -0.55 7.12
CA PRO A 71 25.90 0.51 6.36
C PRO A 71 26.97 -0.03 5.40
N ARG A 72 27.37 -1.29 5.57
CA ARG A 72 28.38 -1.97 4.74
C ARG A 72 27.78 -2.58 3.46
N LEU A 73 26.46 -2.75 3.37
CA LEU A 73 25.82 -3.30 2.19
C LEU A 73 25.55 -2.21 1.17
N SER A 74 25.99 -2.43 -0.09
CA SER A 74 25.57 -1.56 -1.18
C SER A 74 24.09 -1.74 -1.47
N ASP A 75 23.43 -0.71 -2.03
CA ASP A 75 22.02 -0.82 -2.42
C ASP A 75 21.77 -1.93 -3.45
N LYS A 76 22.77 -2.25 -4.28
CA LYS A 76 22.69 -3.36 -5.25
C LYS A 76 22.70 -4.72 -4.57
N ASP A 77 23.55 -4.90 -3.56
CA ASP A 77 23.63 -6.17 -2.82
C ASP A 77 22.38 -6.40 -1.98
N LEU A 78 21.82 -5.32 -1.43
CA LEU A 78 20.54 -5.35 -0.72
C LEU A 78 19.39 -5.70 -1.67
N GLU A 79 19.33 -5.05 -2.84
CA GLU A 79 18.33 -5.38 -3.88
C GLU A 79 18.41 -6.86 -4.28
N CYS A 80 19.62 -7.36 -4.50
CA CYS A 80 19.86 -8.76 -4.84
C CYS A 80 19.34 -9.71 -3.75
N SER A 81 19.73 -9.46 -2.50
CA SER A 81 19.33 -10.29 -1.35
C SER A 81 17.81 -10.32 -1.17
N LEU A 82 17.15 -9.16 -1.26
CA LEU A 82 15.70 -9.06 -1.15
C LEU A 82 14.98 -9.69 -2.35
N THR A 83 15.58 -9.65 -3.54
CA THR A 83 15.03 -10.32 -4.74
C THR A 83 15.08 -11.84 -4.58
N VAL A 84 16.19 -12.38 -4.06
CA VAL A 84 16.30 -13.81 -3.74
C VAL A 84 15.23 -14.22 -2.73
N ILE A 85 14.99 -13.40 -1.69
CA ILE A 85 13.90 -13.64 -0.73
C ILE A 85 12.54 -13.64 -1.43
N CYS A 86 12.29 -12.71 -2.35
CA CYS A 86 11.02 -12.67 -3.09
C CYS A 86 10.80 -13.89 -3.99
N ASN A 87 11.88 -14.44 -4.55
CA ASN A 87 11.80 -15.63 -5.40
C ASN A 87 11.36 -16.89 -4.64
N LEU A 88 11.43 -16.95 -3.30
CA LEU A 88 10.89 -18.09 -2.53
C LEU A 88 9.41 -18.37 -2.84
N VAL A 89 8.64 -17.34 -3.22
CA VAL A 89 7.23 -17.49 -3.61
C VAL A 89 7.07 -18.43 -4.82
N THR A 90 8.06 -18.54 -5.70
CA THR A 90 7.97 -19.41 -6.89
C THR A 90 8.22 -20.88 -6.57
N GLU A 91 8.82 -21.18 -5.42
CA GLU A 91 9.09 -22.56 -4.98
C GLU A 91 7.91 -23.17 -4.20
N ALA A 92 6.94 -22.35 -3.79
CA ALA A 92 5.77 -22.77 -3.03
C ALA A 92 4.98 -23.89 -3.76
N GLY A 93 4.55 -24.89 -2.99
CA GLY A 93 3.80 -26.03 -3.52
C GLY A 93 2.33 -25.72 -3.84
N SER A 94 1.83 -24.55 -3.42
CA SER A 94 0.45 -24.11 -3.63
C SER A 94 0.33 -22.59 -3.69
N GLU A 95 -0.77 -22.09 -4.25
CA GLU A 95 -1.06 -20.64 -4.26
C GLU A 95 -1.26 -20.06 -2.85
N ASP A 96 -1.82 -20.85 -1.92
CA ASP A 96 -2.02 -20.43 -0.53
C ASP A 96 -0.70 -20.27 0.21
N GLU A 97 0.22 -21.23 0.04
CA GLU A 97 1.58 -21.14 0.60
C GLU A 97 2.35 -19.95 -0.02
N ALA A 98 2.27 -19.77 -1.34
CA ALA A 98 2.85 -18.62 -2.03
C ALA A 98 2.33 -17.28 -1.46
N LEU A 99 1.02 -17.22 -1.16
CA LEU A 99 0.39 -16.05 -0.57
C LEU A 99 0.82 -15.83 0.88
N GLU A 100 0.97 -16.88 1.68
CA GLU A 100 1.49 -16.78 3.05
C GLU A 100 2.94 -16.27 3.09
N ILE A 101 3.80 -16.82 2.23
CA ILE A 101 5.18 -16.34 2.06
C ILE A 101 5.18 -14.86 1.66
N ALA A 102 4.36 -14.48 0.67
CA ALA A 102 4.25 -13.08 0.24
C ALA A 102 3.75 -12.15 1.36
N ARG A 103 2.79 -12.58 2.19
CA ARG A 103 2.34 -11.80 3.36
C ARG A 103 3.48 -11.57 4.35
N LEU A 104 4.29 -12.60 4.61
CA LEU A 104 5.43 -12.51 5.53
C LEU A 104 6.49 -11.53 4.99
N ILE A 105 6.82 -11.64 3.69
CA ILE A 105 7.74 -10.72 3.01
C ILE A 105 7.19 -9.30 3.07
N CYS A 106 5.91 -9.08 2.72
CA CYS A 106 5.29 -7.76 2.79
C CYS A 106 5.35 -7.17 4.20
N ALA A 107 4.98 -7.95 5.24
CA ALA A 107 5.00 -7.47 6.62
C ALA A 107 6.38 -6.92 7.00
N LYS A 108 7.44 -7.65 6.65
CA LYS A 108 8.83 -7.24 6.88
C LYS A 108 9.25 -6.08 5.98
N LEU A 109 8.88 -6.07 4.71
CA LEU A 109 9.18 -4.97 3.79
C LEU A 109 8.37 -3.69 4.04
N THR A 110 7.34 -3.73 4.89
CA THR A 110 6.61 -2.52 5.33
C THR A 110 7.00 -2.05 6.74
N HIS A 111 7.78 -2.84 7.47
CA HIS A 111 8.28 -2.49 8.80
C HIS A 111 9.28 -1.31 8.73
N GLN A 112 9.27 -0.35 9.66
CA GLN A 112 10.17 0.83 9.61
C GLN A 112 10.18 1.55 8.25
N PRO A 113 9.07 2.20 7.87
CA PRO A 113 8.84 2.68 6.50
C PRO A 113 9.81 3.79 6.04
N GLY A 114 10.57 4.41 6.94
CA GLY A 114 11.54 5.45 6.59
C GLY A 114 12.85 4.93 5.98
N GLU A 115 13.18 3.66 6.19
CA GLU A 115 14.44 3.08 5.73
C GLU A 115 14.33 2.59 4.28
N LYS A 116 15.10 3.24 3.39
CA LYS A 116 15.22 2.93 1.95
C LYS A 116 13.87 2.63 1.26
N PRO A 117 12.84 3.48 1.39
CA PRO A 117 11.48 3.18 0.94
C PRO A 117 11.38 2.91 -0.57
N THR A 118 12.10 3.69 -1.39
CA THR A 118 12.12 3.54 -2.85
C THR A 118 12.60 2.15 -3.29
N LEU A 119 13.68 1.65 -2.67
CA LEU A 119 14.23 0.32 -2.98
C LEU A 119 13.23 -0.77 -2.61
N ARG A 120 12.60 -0.65 -1.44
CA ARG A 120 11.64 -1.64 -0.94
C ARG A 120 10.35 -1.66 -1.75
N ILE A 121 9.87 -0.50 -2.22
CA ILE A 121 8.74 -0.42 -3.15
C ILE A 121 9.09 -1.13 -4.47
N LYS A 122 10.31 -0.93 -4.99
CA LYS A 122 10.79 -1.64 -6.20
C LYS A 122 10.77 -3.16 -5.99
N VAL A 123 11.28 -3.63 -4.86
CA VAL A 123 11.26 -5.06 -4.48
C VAL A 123 9.81 -5.58 -4.36
N LEU A 124 8.90 -4.82 -3.75
CA LEU A 124 7.48 -5.19 -3.67
C LEU A 124 6.85 -5.31 -5.07
N PHE A 125 7.21 -4.45 -6.03
CA PHE A 125 6.74 -4.62 -7.41
C PHE A 125 7.36 -5.84 -8.10
N SER A 126 8.59 -6.22 -7.78
CA SER A 126 9.14 -7.51 -8.22
C SER A 126 8.32 -8.68 -7.66
N LEU A 127 8.03 -8.67 -6.35
CA LEU A 127 7.18 -9.68 -5.69
C LEU A 127 5.78 -9.76 -6.32
N TYR A 128 5.18 -8.62 -6.65
CA TYR A 128 3.90 -8.54 -7.36
C TYR A 128 3.92 -9.30 -8.69
N ASN A 129 5.03 -9.20 -9.43
CA ASN A 129 5.17 -9.86 -10.73
C ASN A 129 5.40 -11.37 -10.62
N LEU A 130 5.94 -11.85 -9.50
CA LEU A 130 6.23 -13.27 -9.25
C LEU A 130 4.98 -14.05 -8.80
N LEU A 131 4.00 -13.37 -8.20
CA LEU A 131 2.81 -14.03 -7.67
C LEU A 131 1.87 -14.51 -8.79
N PRO A 132 1.41 -15.77 -8.76
CA PRO A 132 0.37 -16.26 -9.66
C PRO A 132 -1.02 -15.75 -9.24
N SER A 133 -1.25 -15.65 -7.93
CA SER A 133 -2.55 -15.28 -7.36
C SER A 133 -2.89 -13.80 -7.57
N LEU A 134 -4.10 -13.55 -8.09
CA LEU A 134 -4.63 -12.19 -8.29
C LEU A 134 -4.90 -11.47 -6.97
N SER A 135 -5.37 -12.19 -5.94
CA SER A 135 -5.57 -11.63 -4.60
C SER A 135 -4.24 -11.30 -3.93
N GLY A 136 -3.21 -12.13 -4.15
CA GLY A 136 -1.84 -11.83 -3.72
C GLY A 136 -1.28 -10.58 -4.39
N LYS A 137 -1.49 -10.43 -5.70
CA LYS A 137 -1.13 -9.21 -6.45
C LYS A 137 -1.78 -7.95 -5.86
N ALA A 138 -3.09 -7.98 -5.62
CA ALA A 138 -3.79 -6.86 -5.00
C ALA A 138 -3.24 -6.51 -3.60
N LEU A 139 -2.93 -7.54 -2.78
CA LEU A 139 -2.35 -7.38 -1.45
C LEU A 139 -0.97 -6.71 -1.50
N VAL A 140 -0.07 -7.22 -2.34
CA VAL A 140 1.31 -6.68 -2.46
C VAL A 140 1.26 -5.23 -2.95
N TYR A 141 0.40 -4.93 -3.93
CA TYR A 141 0.23 -3.57 -4.42
C TYR A 141 -0.25 -2.62 -3.31
N ARG A 142 -1.24 -3.02 -2.50
CA ARG A 142 -1.71 -2.25 -1.35
C ARG A 142 -0.59 -1.98 -0.35
N LYS A 143 0.23 -2.99 -0.04
CA LYS A 143 1.39 -2.85 0.85
C LYS A 143 2.45 -1.90 0.29
N ALA A 144 2.64 -1.87 -1.03
CA ALA A 144 3.49 -0.88 -1.67
C ALA A 144 2.96 0.55 -1.53
N LEU A 145 1.63 0.75 -1.61
CA LEU A 145 1.01 2.05 -1.35
C LEU A 145 1.17 2.50 0.12
N GLU A 146 0.94 1.59 1.07
CA GLU A 146 1.14 1.86 2.50
C GLU A 146 2.59 2.32 2.79
N LEU A 147 3.56 1.60 2.24
CA LEU A 147 4.98 1.95 2.36
C LEU A 147 5.31 3.28 1.66
N ALA A 148 4.76 3.54 0.48
CA ALA A 148 4.97 4.79 -0.23
C ALA A 148 4.44 6.00 0.56
N ALA A 149 3.27 5.86 1.18
CA ALA A 149 2.69 6.91 2.02
C ALA A 149 3.55 7.11 3.29
N ALA A 150 3.82 6.05 4.04
CA ALA A 150 4.53 6.14 5.32
C ALA A 150 6.02 6.51 5.16
N GLY A 151 6.66 6.06 4.09
CA GLY A 151 8.05 6.35 3.73
C GLY A 151 8.26 7.63 2.94
N LYS A 152 7.19 8.41 2.67
CA LYS A 152 7.23 9.64 1.86
C LYS A 152 7.84 9.44 0.46
N ALA A 153 7.59 8.29 -0.15
CA ALA A 153 8.10 7.88 -1.46
C ALA A 153 6.97 7.79 -2.51
N ALA A 154 6.02 8.71 -2.45
CA ALA A 154 4.84 8.76 -3.32
C ALA A 154 5.19 8.78 -4.83
N ASP A 155 6.30 9.42 -5.21
CA ASP A 155 6.74 9.52 -6.60
C ASP A 155 6.93 8.16 -7.29
N CYS A 156 7.19 7.09 -6.52
CA CYS A 156 7.36 5.74 -7.04
C CYS A 156 6.03 5.09 -7.47
N VAL A 157 4.91 5.53 -6.90
CA VAL A 157 3.59 4.91 -7.09
C VAL A 157 2.61 5.81 -7.85
N VAL A 158 2.79 7.13 -7.83
CA VAL A 158 1.93 8.06 -8.58
C VAL A 158 1.78 7.68 -10.08
N PRO A 159 2.84 7.26 -10.81
CA PRO A 159 2.71 6.88 -12.22
C PRO A 159 1.80 5.68 -12.48
N THR A 160 1.57 4.83 -11.48
CA THR A 160 0.72 3.63 -11.62
C THR A 160 -0.76 3.94 -11.46
N PHE A 161 -1.12 5.10 -10.89
CA PHE A 161 -2.51 5.44 -10.57
C PHE A 161 -3.43 5.53 -11.79
N LYS A 162 -2.88 5.89 -12.96
CA LYS A 162 -3.63 5.86 -14.23
C LYS A 162 -4.19 4.48 -14.60
N ASN A 163 -3.59 3.41 -14.06
CA ASN A 163 -3.96 2.02 -14.35
C ASN A 163 -4.85 1.38 -13.26
N ILE A 164 -5.20 2.11 -12.19
CA ILE A 164 -5.95 1.53 -11.06
C ILE A 164 -7.27 0.90 -11.52
N ASP A 165 -7.98 1.51 -12.47
CA ASP A 165 -9.23 0.96 -13.00
C ASP A 165 -9.03 -0.40 -13.66
N ALA A 166 -7.95 -0.53 -14.44
CA ALA A 166 -7.56 -1.79 -15.04
C ALA A 166 -7.15 -2.82 -13.98
N PHE A 167 -6.48 -2.40 -12.92
CA PHE A 167 -6.07 -3.27 -11.82
C PHE A 167 -7.25 -3.80 -11.02
N VAL A 168 -8.22 -2.94 -10.67
CA VAL A 168 -9.45 -3.36 -9.98
C VAL A 168 -10.20 -4.40 -10.79
N ALA A 169 -10.38 -4.16 -12.10
CA ALA A 169 -11.03 -5.11 -12.99
C ALA A 169 -10.23 -6.41 -13.15
N TYR A 170 -8.90 -6.32 -13.25
CA TYR A 170 -8.02 -7.47 -13.39
C TYR A 170 -7.98 -8.35 -12.14
N TRP A 171 -7.91 -7.75 -10.95
CA TRP A 171 -7.89 -8.50 -9.69
C TRP A 171 -9.26 -9.03 -9.28
N GLY A 172 -10.34 -8.46 -9.80
CA GLY A 172 -11.71 -8.89 -9.46
C GLY A 172 -12.05 -8.67 -7.98
N ILE A 173 -11.48 -7.63 -7.36
CA ILE A 173 -11.64 -7.37 -5.93
C ILE A 173 -13.03 -6.83 -5.57
N GLY A 174 -13.53 -7.16 -4.38
CA GLY A 174 -14.83 -6.72 -3.88
C GLY A 174 -14.87 -5.24 -3.52
N LYS A 175 -16.08 -4.72 -3.25
CA LYS A 175 -16.28 -3.32 -2.85
C LYS A 175 -15.45 -2.90 -1.62
N PRO A 176 -15.34 -3.71 -0.54
CA PRO A 176 -14.51 -3.36 0.62
C PRO A 176 -13.03 -3.18 0.24
N GLU A 177 -12.48 -4.08 -0.57
CA GLU A 177 -11.08 -3.97 -0.99
C GLU A 177 -10.84 -2.81 -1.97
N GLN A 178 -11.83 -2.51 -2.83
CA GLN A 178 -11.79 -1.34 -3.71
C GLN A 178 -11.80 -0.05 -2.88
N ARG A 179 -12.63 0.00 -1.83
CA ARG A 179 -12.72 1.12 -0.90
C ARG A 179 -11.36 1.39 -0.25
N ASP A 180 -10.72 0.37 0.31
CA ASP A 180 -9.39 0.50 0.91
C ASP A 180 -8.34 0.98 -0.10
N LEU A 181 -8.38 0.45 -1.33
CA LEU A 181 -7.46 0.82 -2.40
C LEU A 181 -7.63 2.28 -2.81
N PHE A 182 -8.86 2.71 -3.10
CA PHE A 182 -9.13 4.08 -3.50
C PHE A 182 -8.78 5.07 -2.39
N LEU A 183 -9.06 4.72 -1.14
CA LEU A 183 -8.67 5.54 0.02
C LEU A 183 -7.15 5.67 0.17
N ALA A 184 -6.40 4.59 -0.04
CA ALA A 184 -4.94 4.64 -0.02
C ALA A 184 -4.39 5.56 -1.14
N VAL A 185 -4.97 5.48 -2.34
CA VAL A 185 -4.59 6.35 -3.47
C VAL A 185 -4.93 7.81 -3.18
N THR A 186 -6.13 8.12 -2.66
CA THR A 186 -6.50 9.51 -2.35
C THR A 186 -5.61 10.11 -1.27
N ARG A 187 -5.26 9.35 -0.23
CA ARG A 187 -4.33 9.80 0.81
C ARG A 187 -2.97 10.18 0.24
N ILE A 188 -2.44 9.39 -0.70
CA ILE A 188 -1.17 9.70 -1.37
C ILE A 188 -1.32 10.95 -2.24
N LEU A 189 -2.40 11.05 -3.01
CA LEU A 189 -2.63 12.16 -3.94
C LEU A 189 -2.92 13.50 -3.25
N LYS A 190 -3.46 13.48 -2.02
CA LYS A 190 -3.82 14.68 -1.26
C LYS A 190 -2.66 15.68 -1.13
N ASP A 191 -1.44 15.15 -0.98
CA ASP A 191 -0.24 15.97 -0.78
C ASP A 191 0.53 16.24 -2.10
N GLN A 192 0.03 15.73 -3.23
CA GLN A 192 0.71 15.83 -4.53
C GLN A 192 0.27 17.08 -5.31
N LYS A 193 1.24 17.94 -5.62
CA LYS A 193 0.99 19.16 -6.39
C LYS A 193 0.52 18.82 -7.80
N GLY A 194 -0.56 19.49 -8.23
CA GLY A 194 -1.10 19.35 -9.58
C GLY A 194 -1.96 18.10 -9.82
N MET A 195 -2.18 17.27 -8.80
CA MET A 195 -2.98 16.04 -8.90
C MET A 195 -4.40 16.19 -8.35
N THR A 196 -4.89 17.43 -8.23
CA THR A 196 -6.19 17.74 -7.63
C THR A 196 -7.36 17.06 -8.35
N LYS A 197 -7.30 16.97 -9.68
CA LYS A 197 -8.33 16.31 -10.51
C LYS A 197 -8.35 14.80 -10.26
N GLU A 198 -7.17 14.17 -10.20
CA GLU A 198 -6.99 12.76 -9.91
C GLU A 198 -7.41 12.44 -8.47
N TYR A 199 -7.02 13.28 -7.52
CA TYR A 199 -7.42 13.19 -6.12
C TYR A 199 -8.96 13.17 -6.00
N PHE A 200 -9.63 14.16 -6.59
CA PHE A 200 -11.09 14.22 -6.61
C PHE A 200 -11.72 13.01 -7.29
N LYS A 201 -11.18 12.57 -8.44
CA LYS A 201 -11.66 11.39 -9.17
C LYS A 201 -11.62 10.13 -8.29
N PHE A 202 -10.51 9.88 -7.59
CA PHE A 202 -10.41 8.72 -6.72
C PHE A 202 -11.23 8.85 -5.44
N LEU A 203 -11.42 10.07 -4.94
CA LEU A 203 -12.29 10.33 -3.79
C LEU A 203 -13.75 10.07 -4.12
N ASN A 204 -14.21 10.51 -5.29
CA ASN A 204 -15.54 10.19 -5.79
C ASN A 204 -15.72 8.67 -5.94
N LYS A 205 -14.75 7.96 -6.52
CA LYS A 205 -14.79 6.49 -6.60
C LYS A 205 -14.85 5.79 -5.25
N TYR A 206 -14.06 6.26 -4.29
CA TYR A 206 -14.10 5.77 -2.91
C TYR A 206 -15.52 5.91 -2.32
N LEU A 207 -16.12 7.09 -2.43
CA LEU A 207 -17.47 7.36 -1.94
C LEU A 207 -18.56 6.56 -2.68
N ALA A 208 -18.34 6.27 -3.96
CA ALA A 208 -19.25 5.44 -4.77
C ALA A 208 -19.21 3.94 -4.39
N THR A 209 -18.22 3.50 -3.59
CA THR A 209 -18.16 2.08 -3.14
C THR A 209 -19.19 1.73 -2.07
N PHE A 210 -19.77 2.72 -1.39
CA PHE A 210 -20.75 2.50 -0.34
C PHE A 210 -22.14 2.34 -0.94
N ASP A 211 -22.84 1.26 -0.62
CA ASP A 211 -24.21 1.02 -1.12
C ASP A 211 -25.32 1.35 -0.11
N GLY A 212 -24.96 1.85 1.08
CA GLY A 212 -25.93 2.23 2.10
C GLY A 212 -26.60 1.03 2.77
N SER A 213 -26.04 -0.18 2.58
CA SER A 213 -26.44 -1.36 3.35
C SER A 213 -26.09 -1.22 4.83
N ALA A 214 -26.77 -1.98 5.69
CA ALA A 214 -26.52 -1.98 7.13
C ALA A 214 -25.10 -2.43 7.47
N ASP A 215 -24.52 -3.32 6.66
CA ASP A 215 -23.16 -3.85 6.81
C ASP A 215 -22.09 -2.75 6.62
N ASP A 216 -22.45 -1.68 5.89
CA ASP A 216 -21.56 -0.54 5.61
C ASP A 216 -21.74 0.62 6.59
N ALA A 217 -22.67 0.55 7.56
CA ALA A 217 -23.04 1.69 8.40
C ALA A 217 -21.85 2.31 9.15
N ASP A 218 -21.00 1.48 9.75
CA ASP A 218 -19.81 1.95 10.48
C ASP A 218 -18.77 2.56 9.52
N ALA A 219 -18.56 1.94 8.36
CA ALA A 219 -17.61 2.41 7.37
C ALA A 219 -18.06 3.72 6.72
N ILE A 220 -19.37 3.87 6.48
CA ILE A 220 -20.01 5.13 6.09
C ILE A 220 -19.74 6.18 7.17
N GLY A 221 -20.03 5.88 8.44
CA GLY A 221 -19.79 6.78 9.56
C GLY A 221 -18.35 7.29 9.67
N ALA A 222 -17.36 6.47 9.29
CA ALA A 222 -15.95 6.83 9.26
C ALA A 222 -15.56 7.72 8.06
N ALA A 223 -16.29 7.67 6.95
CA ALA A 223 -15.97 8.36 5.69
C ALA A 223 -16.39 9.84 5.64
N LYS A 224 -16.82 10.43 6.76
CA LYS A 224 -17.37 11.80 6.80
C LYS A 224 -16.35 12.86 6.37
N GLU A 225 -15.10 12.70 6.79
CA GLU A 225 -14.05 13.67 6.44
C GLU A 225 -13.75 13.63 4.94
N GLU A 226 -13.67 12.44 4.36
CA GLU A 226 -13.50 12.21 2.93
C GLU A 226 -14.68 12.75 2.11
N ALA A 227 -15.91 12.53 2.58
CA ALA A 227 -17.12 13.04 1.94
C ALA A 227 -17.14 14.58 1.94
N ALA A 228 -16.84 15.21 3.07
CA ALA A 228 -16.74 16.67 3.16
C ALA A 228 -15.61 17.22 2.28
N ALA A 229 -14.46 16.54 2.25
CA ALA A 229 -13.34 16.92 1.38
C ALA A 229 -13.72 16.86 -0.11
N ALA A 230 -14.51 15.86 -0.53
CA ALA A 230 -14.99 15.77 -1.90
C ALA A 230 -15.88 16.96 -2.27
N ILE A 231 -16.81 17.33 -1.39
CA ILE A 231 -17.67 18.50 -1.62
C ILE A 231 -16.85 19.78 -1.73
N ILE A 232 -15.93 20.00 -0.79
CA ILE A 232 -15.09 21.20 -0.77
C ILE A 232 -14.27 21.29 -2.06
N GLU A 233 -13.70 20.17 -2.51
CA GLU A 233 -12.91 20.14 -3.74
C GLU A 233 -13.76 20.37 -4.99
N PHE A 234 -14.97 19.78 -5.05
CA PHE A 234 -15.92 20.03 -6.12
C PHE A 234 -16.28 21.52 -6.22
N VAL A 235 -16.65 22.15 -5.11
CA VAL A 235 -17.05 23.57 -5.06
C VAL A 235 -15.90 24.51 -5.40
N LYS A 236 -14.68 24.16 -5.00
CA LYS A 236 -13.48 24.96 -5.32
C LYS A 236 -13.07 24.88 -6.78
N SER A 237 -13.34 23.76 -7.44
CA SER A 237 -12.83 23.51 -8.76
C SER A 237 -13.57 24.33 -9.81
N SER A 238 -12.83 25.09 -10.60
CA SER A 238 -13.38 25.82 -11.75
C SER A 238 -13.76 24.92 -12.92
N ASP A 239 -13.32 23.66 -12.90
CA ASP A 239 -13.32 22.76 -14.07
C ASP A 239 -14.21 21.51 -13.85
N LEU A 240 -14.74 21.32 -12.64
CA LEU A 240 -15.63 20.21 -12.31
C LEU A 240 -17.08 20.68 -12.36
N TYR A 241 -17.80 20.30 -13.41
CA TYR A 241 -19.19 20.73 -13.64
C TYR A 241 -20.24 19.66 -13.39
N GLN A 242 -19.83 18.40 -13.23
CA GLN A 242 -20.74 17.27 -13.03
C GLN A 242 -20.29 16.47 -11.82
N CYS A 243 -21.23 16.24 -10.90
CA CYS A 243 -20.95 15.40 -9.76
C CYS A 243 -22.23 14.82 -9.14
N ASP A 244 -22.30 13.49 -9.05
CA ASP A 244 -23.41 12.77 -8.43
C ASP A 244 -23.13 12.50 -6.94
N LEU A 245 -22.55 13.47 -6.23
CA LEU A 245 -22.20 13.32 -4.81
C LEU A 245 -23.44 13.23 -3.92
N LEU A 246 -24.52 13.96 -4.23
CA LEU A 246 -25.71 14.02 -3.36
C LEU A 246 -26.36 12.65 -3.14
N ASP A 247 -26.34 11.79 -4.16
CA ASP A 247 -26.99 10.48 -4.11
C ASP A 247 -26.13 9.42 -3.40
N MET A 248 -24.87 9.74 -3.07
CA MET A 248 -23.97 8.79 -2.41
C MET A 248 -24.31 8.66 -0.91
N PRO A 249 -24.51 7.44 -0.38
CA PRO A 249 -24.82 7.24 1.05
C PRO A 249 -23.78 7.87 1.99
N ALA A 250 -22.51 7.79 1.63
CA ALA A 250 -21.40 8.38 2.39
C ALA A 250 -21.42 9.92 2.42
N VAL A 251 -22.13 10.55 1.48
CA VAL A 251 -22.31 12.01 1.45
C VAL A 251 -23.63 12.41 2.11
N ALA A 252 -24.71 11.67 1.85
CA ALA A 252 -26.03 11.93 2.42
C ALA A 252 -26.04 11.92 3.95
N GLN A 253 -25.17 11.13 4.59
CA GLN A 253 -25.04 11.13 6.06
C GLN A 253 -24.69 12.51 6.64
N LEU A 254 -24.01 13.37 5.87
CA LEU A 254 -23.54 14.67 6.34
C LEU A 254 -24.71 15.63 6.60
N GLU A 255 -25.88 15.39 6.03
CA GLU A 255 -27.10 16.18 6.28
C GLU A 255 -27.47 16.23 7.76
N LYS A 256 -27.16 15.16 8.50
CA LYS A 256 -27.48 15.01 9.93
C LYS A 256 -26.25 15.19 10.84
N ASP A 257 -25.12 15.59 10.28
CA ASP A 257 -23.86 15.73 11.03
C ASP A 257 -23.67 17.16 11.52
N GLU A 258 -23.45 17.35 12.83
CA GLU A 258 -23.34 18.69 13.42
C GLU A 258 -22.16 19.52 12.86
N LYS A 259 -21.07 18.86 12.45
CA LYS A 259 -19.86 19.54 11.96
C LYS A 259 -19.92 19.78 10.45
N TYR A 260 -20.45 18.82 9.69
CA TYR A 260 -20.40 18.83 8.23
C TYR A 260 -21.73 19.17 7.54
N GLN A 261 -22.83 19.36 8.28
CA GLN A 261 -24.11 19.79 7.71
C GLN A 261 -24.00 21.06 6.84
N PRO A 262 -23.24 22.11 7.20
CA PRO A 262 -23.11 23.28 6.33
C PRO A 262 -22.41 22.95 5.00
N VAL A 263 -21.49 21.99 5.00
CA VAL A 263 -20.81 21.53 3.77
C VAL A 263 -21.80 20.79 2.86
N TYR A 264 -22.65 19.95 3.44
CA TYR A 264 -23.71 19.27 2.69
C TYR A 264 -24.74 20.26 2.12
N GLU A 265 -25.14 21.26 2.90
CA GLU A 265 -26.05 22.32 2.45
C GLU A 265 -25.45 23.10 1.28
N LEU A 266 -24.16 23.42 1.33
CA LEU A 266 -23.44 24.05 0.23
C LEU A 266 -23.49 23.22 -1.06
N LEU A 267 -23.26 21.89 -0.97
CA LEU A 267 -23.40 20.99 -2.11
C LEU A 267 -24.82 21.05 -2.72
N LYS A 268 -25.84 20.99 -1.86
CA LYS A 268 -27.25 21.06 -2.27
C LYS A 268 -27.57 22.37 -2.96
N ILE A 269 -27.05 23.50 -2.46
CA ILE A 269 -27.20 24.81 -3.09
C ILE A 269 -26.62 24.79 -4.50
N PHE A 270 -25.38 24.30 -4.65
CA PHE A 270 -24.68 24.27 -5.94
C PHE A 270 -25.38 23.40 -6.99
N LEU A 271 -25.97 22.28 -6.58
CA LEU A 271 -26.57 21.32 -7.51
C LEU A 271 -28.06 21.55 -7.77
N THR A 272 -28.80 22.18 -6.84
CA THR A 272 -30.27 22.22 -6.93
C THR A 272 -30.88 23.61 -6.80
N LEU A 273 -30.15 24.61 -6.28
CA LEU A 273 -30.68 25.93 -5.97
C LEU A 273 -30.06 27.02 -6.86
N ARG A 274 -30.38 28.28 -6.56
CA ARG A 274 -29.99 29.46 -7.33
C ARG A 274 -28.96 30.30 -6.58
N LEU A 275 -28.35 31.23 -7.30
CA LEU A 275 -27.33 32.15 -6.77
C LEU A 275 -27.78 32.89 -5.50
N ASP A 276 -29.05 33.30 -5.40
CA ASP A 276 -29.57 33.99 -4.21
C ASP A 276 -29.45 33.14 -2.94
N SER A 277 -29.67 31.83 -3.06
CA SER A 277 -29.50 30.88 -1.95
C SER A 277 -28.03 30.78 -1.53
N TYR A 278 -27.11 30.82 -2.49
CA TYR A 278 -25.67 30.86 -2.19
C TYR A 278 -25.26 32.14 -1.48
N LEU A 279 -25.72 33.31 -1.93
CA LEU A 279 -25.39 34.60 -1.31
C LEU A 279 -25.89 34.69 0.14
N ALA A 280 -27.10 34.17 0.40
CA ALA A 280 -27.63 34.06 1.76
C ALA A 280 -26.77 33.12 2.63
N PHE A 281 -26.40 31.96 2.09
CA PHE A 281 -25.53 31.00 2.79
C PHE A 281 -24.14 31.59 3.08
N GLN A 282 -23.53 32.28 2.12
CA GLN A 282 -22.24 32.93 2.27
C GLN A 282 -22.26 34.00 3.37
N THR A 283 -23.33 34.79 3.45
CA THR A 283 -23.51 35.82 4.48
C THR A 283 -23.58 35.18 5.88
N ALA A 284 -24.30 34.07 6.00
CA ALA A 284 -24.45 33.34 7.26
C ALA A 284 -23.20 32.53 7.67
N ASN A 285 -22.40 32.05 6.71
CA ASN A 285 -21.31 31.08 6.92
C ASN A 285 -19.94 31.56 6.41
N SER A 286 -19.72 32.88 6.35
CA SER A 286 -18.50 33.48 5.78
C SER A 286 -17.19 32.97 6.38
N THR A 287 -17.14 32.75 7.69
CA THR A 287 -15.97 32.22 8.41
C THR A 287 -15.67 30.76 8.03
N LEU A 288 -16.71 29.96 7.80
CA LEU A 288 -16.59 28.56 7.38
C LEU A 288 -16.05 28.45 5.96
N LEU A 289 -16.56 29.27 5.03
CA LEU A 289 -16.06 29.33 3.65
C LEU A 289 -14.59 29.79 3.58
N GLN A 290 -14.22 30.79 4.40
CA GLN A 290 -12.83 31.22 4.56
C GLN A 290 -11.95 30.10 5.13
N GLY A 291 -12.43 29.35 6.13
CA GLY A 291 -11.72 28.21 6.70
C GLY A 291 -11.46 27.09 5.69
N TYR A 292 -12.35 26.93 4.71
CA TYR A 292 -12.13 26.03 3.59
C TYR A 292 -11.28 26.65 2.47
N GLY A 293 -10.89 27.92 2.54
CA GLY A 293 -10.10 28.58 1.49
C GLY A 293 -10.90 28.90 0.23
N MET A 294 -12.21 29.08 0.36
CA MET A 294 -13.08 29.60 -0.69
C MET A 294 -13.16 31.13 -0.55
N TYR A 295 -12.30 31.83 -1.29
CA TYR A 295 -12.27 33.30 -1.32
C TYR A 295 -12.94 33.77 -2.62
N TRP A 296 -14.26 33.88 -2.62
CA TRP A 296 -15.04 34.40 -3.74
C TRP A 296 -15.97 35.51 -3.27
#